data_AF-A0A948C7B8-F1
#
_entry.id   AF-A0A948C7B8-F1
#
_cell.length_a   1.000
_cell.length_b   1.000
_cell.length_c   1.000
_cell.angle_alpha   90.00
_cell.angle_beta   90.00
_cell.angle_gamma   90.00
#
_symmetry.space_group_name_H-M   'P 1'
#
loop_
_entity.id
_entity.type
_entity.pdbx_description
1 polymer ?
#
loop_
_entity_poly.entity_id
_entity_poly.type
_entity_poly.pdbx_seq_one_letter_code
_entity_poly.pdbx_strand_id
1 'polypeptide(L)'
;MKKYGLIVIKVFQPLDMRLKTFLDEHIKKIKKLIFVEMNFSGQMQEFITNKCLLNDKKWIKKISNIRKYTCYPIFLEDIKA
;
A
#
# COMPACT_ATOMS: atom_id res chain seq x y z
N MET A 1 -19.14 -3.12 -9.33
CA MET A 1 -17.79 -3.70 -9.08
C MET A 1 -16.85 -2.61 -8.56
N LYS A 2 -16.10 -2.88 -7.49
CA LYS A 2 -15.02 -1.98 -7.04
C LYS A 2 -13.90 -2.02 -8.09
N LYS A 3 -13.47 -0.85 -8.60
CA LYS A 3 -12.30 -0.75 -9.49
C LYS A 3 -11.03 -0.66 -8.62
N TYR A 4 -10.11 -1.59 -8.81
CA TYR A 4 -8.80 -1.59 -8.17
C TYR A 4 -7.70 -1.28 -9.18
N GLY A 5 -6.67 -0.57 -8.73
CA GLY A 5 -5.36 -0.54 -9.37
C GLY A 5 -4.37 -1.36 -8.55
N LEU A 6 -3.27 -1.78 -9.16
CA LEU A 6 -2.21 -2.56 -8.49
C LEU A 6 -0.87 -1.83 -8.62
N ILE A 7 -0.17 -1.68 -7.50
CA ILE A 7 1.21 -1.19 -7.44
C ILE A 7 2.04 -2.33 -6.85
N VAL A 8 3.10 -2.72 -7.56
CA VAL A 8 4.04 -3.77 -7.10
C VAL A 8 5.40 -3.13 -6.89
N ILE A 9 5.90 -3.15 -5.66
CA ILE A 9 7.25 -2.71 -5.33
C ILE A 9 8.21 -3.86 -5.63
N LYS A 10 9.00 -3.72 -6.71
CA LYS A 10 10.01 -4.72 -7.10
C LYS A 10 11.38 -4.47 -6.46
N VAL A 11 11.69 -3.21 -6.17
CA VAL A 11 12.98 -2.77 -5.62
C VAL A 11 12.70 -1.81 -4.48
N PHE A 12 13.19 -2.15 -3.28
CA PHE A 12 13.04 -1.30 -2.10
C PHE A 12 14.16 -0.26 -1.96
N GLN A 13 15.37 -0.57 -2.43
CA GLN A 13 16.51 0.33 -2.31
C GLN A 13 17.41 0.29 -3.56
N PRO A 14 17.60 1.43 -4.24
CA PRO A 14 16.93 2.71 -3.99
C PRO A 14 15.42 2.65 -4.29
N LEU A 15 14.60 3.30 -3.47
CA LEU A 15 13.16 3.42 -3.76
C LEU A 15 12.97 4.42 -4.90
N ASP A 16 12.23 4.01 -5.92
CA ASP A 16 11.84 4.88 -7.02
C ASP A 16 10.82 5.93 -6.56
N MET A 17 11.28 7.16 -6.39
CA MET A 17 10.46 8.27 -5.89
C MET A 17 9.36 8.71 -6.87
N ARG A 18 9.34 8.19 -8.11
CA ARG A 18 8.18 8.34 -9.01
C ARG A 18 6.90 7.77 -8.39
N LEU A 19 7.01 6.81 -7.47
CA LEU A 19 5.87 6.33 -6.68
C LEU A 19 5.22 7.47 -5.89
N LYS A 20 6.03 8.30 -5.22
CA LYS A 20 5.50 9.43 -4.44
C LYS A 20 4.78 10.41 -5.35
N THR A 21 5.41 10.79 -6.46
CA THR A 21 4.83 11.70 -7.47
C THR A 21 3.48 11.16 -7.97
N PHE A 22 3.43 9.89 -8.36
CA PHE A 22 2.21 9.24 -8.83
C PHE A 22 1.09 9.29 -7.78
N LEU A 23 1.41 8.94 -6.53
CA LEU A 23 0.44 8.96 -5.43
C LEU A 23 -0.11 10.37 -5.20
N ASP A 24 0.76 11.38 -5.16
CA ASP A 24 0.37 12.78 -4.95
C ASP A 24 -0.54 13.30 -6.07
N GLU A 25 -0.20 13.02 -7.33
CA GLU A 25 -1.01 13.41 -8.50
C GLU A 25 -2.40 12.74 -8.52
N HIS A 26 -2.48 11.50 -8.02
CA HIS A 26 -3.69 10.69 -8.08
C HIS A 26 -4.51 10.69 -6.79
N ILE A 27 -4.10 11.46 -5.77
CA ILE A 27 -4.70 11.43 -4.43
C ILE A 27 -6.22 11.68 -4.44
N LYS A 28 -6.73 12.54 -5.32
CA LYS A 28 -8.18 12.83 -5.43
C LYS A 28 -8.97 11.65 -6.01
N LYS A 29 -8.34 10.85 -6.89
CA LYS A 29 -8.95 9.68 -7.53
C LYS A 29 -8.87 8.43 -6.65
N ILE A 30 -7.82 8.32 -5.83
CA ILE A 30 -7.61 7.20 -4.92
C ILE A 30 -8.50 7.37 -3.67
N LYS A 31 -9.49 6.49 -3.53
CA LYS A 31 -10.37 6.46 -2.35
C LYS A 31 -9.71 5.73 -1.17
N LYS A 32 -8.98 4.66 -1.44
CA LYS A 32 -8.31 3.83 -0.44
C LYS A 32 -6.97 3.34 -0.99
N LEU A 33 -5.93 3.37 -0.15
CA LEU A 33 -4.62 2.79 -0.44
C LEU A 33 -4.43 1.60 0.50
N ILE A 34 -4.36 0.40 -0.07
CA ILE A 34 -4.34 -0.85 0.71
C ILE A 34 -2.95 -1.46 0.58
N PHE A 35 -2.26 -1.59 1.71
CA PHE A 35 -1.01 -2.34 1.78
C PHE A 35 -1.31 -3.81 1.94
N VAL A 36 -0.70 -4.65 1.11
CA VAL A 36 -0.89 -6.10 1.14
C VAL A 36 0.47 -6.73 1.37
N GLU A 37 0.66 -7.39 2.50
CA GLU A 37 1.97 -7.94 2.86
C GLU A 37 1.88 -9.19 3.75
N MET A 38 2.87 -10.07 3.60
CA MET A 38 2.95 -11.32 4.35
C MET A 38 3.86 -11.22 5.58
N ASN A 39 3.61 -10.23 6.44
CA ASN A 39 4.31 -10.11 7.71
C ASN A 39 3.42 -9.43 8.76
N PHE A 40 3.70 -9.71 10.04
CA PHE A 40 2.93 -9.15 11.15
C PHE A 40 3.16 -7.64 11.34
N SER A 41 4.42 -7.21 11.24
CA SER A 41 4.90 -5.87 11.59
C SER A 41 4.45 -4.76 10.63
N GLY A 42 4.15 -5.07 9.38
CA GLY A 42 3.82 -4.08 8.37
C GLY A 42 5.01 -3.37 7.73
N GLN A 43 6.13 -4.07 7.53
CA GLN A 43 7.42 -3.46 7.16
C GLN A 43 7.35 -2.68 5.84
N MET A 44 6.64 -3.20 4.83
CA MET A 44 6.48 -2.49 3.55
C MET A 44 5.64 -1.23 3.74
N GLN A 45 4.54 -1.33 4.49
CA GLN A 45 3.70 -0.18 4.79
C GLN A 45 4.52 0.91 5.48
N GLU A 46 5.25 0.57 6.53
CA GLU A 46 6.07 1.52 7.30
C GLU A 46 7.12 2.20 6.42
N PHE A 47 7.88 1.40 5.65
CA PHE A 47 8.91 1.92 4.76
C PHE A 47 8.36 2.90 3.72
N ILE A 48 7.30 2.52 3.00
CA ILE A 48 6.69 3.38 1.97
C ILE A 48 6.03 4.60 2.60
N THR A 49 5.41 4.46 3.76
CA THR A 49 4.79 5.58 4.48
C THR A 49 5.82 6.64 4.82
N ASN A 50 6.99 6.23 5.33
CA ASN A 50 8.07 7.14 5.68
C ASN A 50 8.70 7.78 4.44
N LYS A 51 8.97 7.00 3.38
CA LYS A 51 9.60 7.52 2.16
C LYS A 51 8.68 8.40 1.32
N CYS A 52 7.39 8.07 1.23
CA CYS A 52 6.41 8.82 0.44
C CYS A 52 5.63 9.86 1.26
N LEU A 53 5.93 10.02 2.55
CA LEU A 53 5.27 10.98 3.46
C LEU A 53 3.75 10.76 3.57
N LEU A 54 3.32 9.50 3.67
CA LEU A 54 1.90 9.14 3.73
C LEU A 54 1.26 9.36 5.11
N ASN A 55 2.00 9.91 6.07
CA ASN A 55 1.52 10.30 7.40
C ASN A 55 0.71 11.62 7.39
N ASP A 56 0.67 12.34 6.26
CA ASP A 56 -0.15 13.56 6.12
C ASP A 56 -1.64 13.25 6.30
N LYS A 57 -2.41 14.22 6.84
CA LYS A 57 -3.86 14.18 7.02
C LYS A 57 -4.62 13.77 5.75
N LYS A 58 -4.05 14.04 4.57
CA LYS A 58 -4.63 13.66 3.28
C LYS A 58 -4.66 12.14 3.04
N TRP A 59 -3.67 11.42 3.57
CA TRP A 59 -3.47 9.99 3.37
C TRP A 59 -3.93 9.14 4.55
N ILE A 60 -3.76 9.64 5.78
CA ILE A 60 -3.99 8.84 7.00
C ILE A 60 -5.38 8.21 7.08
N LYS A 61 -6.41 8.88 6.53
CA LYS A 61 -7.80 8.36 6.49
C LYS A 61 -8.09 7.40 5.34
N LYS A 62 -7.15 7.23 4.40
CA LYS A 62 -7.28 6.40 3.19
C LYS A 62 -6.48 5.12 3.27
N ILE A 63 -5.53 5.02 4.20
CA ILE A 63 -4.65 3.86 4.33
C ILE A 63 -5.38 2.73 5.06
N SER A 64 -5.25 1.51 4.56
CA SER A 64 -5.52 0.29 5.32
C SER A 64 -4.49 -0.77 4.95
N ASN A 65 -4.55 -1.91 5.62
CA ASN A 65 -3.71 -3.05 5.28
C ASN A 65 -4.49 -4.36 5.29
N ILE A 66 -3.92 -5.33 4.59
CA ILE A 66 -4.26 -6.74 4.61
C ILE A 66 -2.94 -7.44 4.93
N ARG A 67 -2.86 -8.06 6.11
CA ARG A 67 -1.67 -8.76 6.58
C ARG A 67 -1.99 -10.24 6.70
N LYS A 68 -1.08 -11.08 6.23
CA LYS A 68 -1.15 -12.52 6.40
C LYS A 68 0.17 -13.02 6.98
N TYR A 69 0.10 -13.77 8.07
CA TYR A 69 1.28 -14.31 8.74
C TYR A 69 1.14 -15.81 9.02
N THR A 70 0.23 -16.48 8.29
CA THR A 70 -0.05 -17.92 8.41
C THR A 70 0.89 -18.78 7.54
N CYS A 71 1.95 -18.21 6.97
CA CYS A 71 2.87 -18.83 6.01
C CYS A 71 2.23 -19.34 4.70
N TYR A 72 0.91 -19.25 4.56
CA TYR A 72 0.20 -19.52 3.31
C TYR A 72 0.17 -18.26 2.41
N PRO A 73 0.20 -18.43 1.08
CA PRO A 73 0.04 -17.33 0.13
C PRO A 73 -1.24 -16.53 0.40
N ILE A 74 -1.24 -15.27 -0.04
CA ILE A 74 -2.45 -14.45 -0.07
C ILE A 74 -3.32 -14.93 -1.23
N PHE A 75 -4.54 -15.35 -0.94
CA PHE A 75 -5.52 -15.77 -1.94
C PHE A 75 -6.53 -14.65 -2.22
N LEU A 76 -7.37 -14.84 -3.23
CA LEU A 76 -8.31 -13.81 -3.69
C LEU A 76 -9.39 -13.49 -2.64
N GLU A 77 -9.75 -14.49 -1.86
CA GLU A 77 -10.72 -14.43 -0.77
C GLU A 77 -10.22 -13.47 0.32
N ASP A 78 -8.92 -13.46 0.60
CA ASP A 78 -8.28 -12.56 1.58
C ASP A 78 -8.38 -11.08 1.18
N ILE A 79 -8.55 -10.79 -0.12
CA ILE A 79 -8.63 -9.41 -0.67
C ILE A 79 -10.08 -8.92 -0.77
N LYS A 80 -11.04 -9.84 -0.89
CA LYS A 80 -12.47 -9.52 -1.07
C LYS A 80 -13.22 -9.34 0.25
N ALA A 81 -12.64 -9.81 1.37
CA ALA A 81 -13.18 -9.69 2.72
C ALA A 81 -13.34 -8.24 3.20
#